data_AF-A0A7C6QBM4-F1
#
_entry.id   AF-A0A7C6QBM4-F1
#
_cell.length_a   1.000
_cell.length_b   1.000
_cell.length_c   1.000
_cell.angle_alpha   90.00
_cell.angle_beta   90.00
_cell.angle_gamma   90.00
#
_symmetry.space_group_name_H-M   'P 1'
#
loop_
_entity.id
_entity.type
_entity.pdbx_description
1 polymer ?
#
loop_
_entity_poly.entity_id
_entity_poly.type
_entity_poly.pdbx_seq_one_letter_code
_entity_poly.pdbx_strand_id
1 'polypeptide(L)'
;MNIVRVLFDEFLQVADKVLGLLEGEWDYPTFVEHVERVLNDLGKKLCREALEAADDWLKDNPKEREGWTVVRRDPKSLLTPFGEIHYQRRYYRNRKTGTYAYLLDQAIGVTPHGRIDPLVKTRLVDEATDVSYRKAGKQGTSPEDTVSGQTVMNVIRETFLTASPTISRNGRRMQTRYLHVQADEDHIKKQDGGLALAKLVYTTDGYGRDWGERRVLNNVHYTAGVYRDNEVLYQEVYENIEGNYDIDSIEKIYVYGDGAPWIRGLAEYLGAVFLLDKYHINKCITESLGFCPELRSALLQAVKAFDLKAVKSILGKARKAAMTESEKQRVAQCRRYLISNWDGIIAWKEEAPTS
;
A
#
# COMPACT_ATOMS: atom_id res chain seq x y z
N MET A 1 -9.89 -44.44 -9.17
CA MET A 1 -8.45 -44.15 -9.34
C MET A 1 -7.80 -44.15 -7.97
N ASN A 2 -6.76 -44.94 -7.73
CA ASN A 2 -6.00 -44.83 -6.49
C ASN A 2 -4.98 -43.69 -6.65
N ILE A 3 -5.46 -42.45 -6.60
CA ILE A 3 -4.66 -41.22 -6.76
C ILE A 3 -3.39 -41.29 -5.90
N VAL A 4 -3.50 -41.85 -4.70
CA VAL A 4 -2.40 -42.06 -3.76
C VAL A 4 -1.23 -42.82 -4.41
N ARG A 5 -1.49 -43.90 -5.17
CA ARG A 5 -0.41 -44.64 -5.86
C ARG A 5 0.30 -43.80 -6.91
N VAL A 6 -0.47 -43.08 -7.74
CA VAL A 6 0.09 -42.19 -8.77
C VAL A 6 0.94 -41.10 -8.12
N LEU A 7 0.49 -40.53 -7.00
CA LEU A 7 1.27 -39.54 -6.27
C LEU A 7 2.57 -40.14 -5.70
N PHE A 8 2.51 -41.32 -5.10
CA PHE A 8 3.70 -42.00 -4.57
C PHE A 8 4.74 -42.30 -5.66
N ASP A 9 4.31 -42.76 -6.84
CA ASP A 9 5.20 -43.03 -7.96
C ASP A 9 5.90 -41.74 -8.45
N GLU A 10 5.17 -40.61 -8.46
CA GLU A 10 5.74 -39.29 -8.80
C GLU A 10 6.77 -38.81 -7.76
N PHE A 11 6.53 -39.05 -6.47
CA PHE A 11 7.50 -38.75 -5.41
C PHE A 11 8.79 -39.57 -5.55
N LEU A 12 8.68 -40.86 -5.88
CA LEU A 12 9.84 -41.73 -6.08
C LEU A 12 10.68 -41.26 -7.28
N GLN A 13 10.03 -40.90 -8.39
CA GLN A 13 10.73 -40.34 -9.56
C GLN A 13 11.45 -39.02 -9.24
N VAL A 14 10.88 -38.19 -8.37
CA VAL A 14 11.53 -36.95 -7.91
C VAL A 14 12.75 -37.27 -7.06
N ALA A 15 12.68 -38.24 -6.15
CA ALA A 15 13.82 -38.67 -5.36
C ALA A 15 14.97 -39.17 -6.26
N ASP A 16 14.68 -40.01 -7.26
CA ASP A 16 15.68 -40.49 -8.21
C ASP A 16 16.30 -39.34 -9.01
N LYS A 17 15.50 -38.39 -9.48
CA LYS A 17 16.00 -37.19 -10.19
C LYS A 17 16.92 -36.35 -9.30
N VAL A 18 16.55 -36.11 -8.04
CA VAL A 18 17.34 -35.32 -7.10
C VAL A 18 18.65 -36.00 -6.78
N LEU A 19 18.65 -37.32 -6.57
CA LEU A 19 19.88 -38.09 -6.36
C LEU A 19 20.78 -38.09 -7.60
N GLY A 20 20.20 -38.18 -8.80
CA GLY A 20 20.93 -38.07 -10.06
C GLY A 20 21.61 -36.71 -10.27
N LEU A 21 21.12 -35.62 -9.65
CA LEU A 21 21.80 -34.31 -9.70
C LEU A 21 23.15 -34.29 -8.97
N LEU A 22 23.44 -35.29 -8.13
CA LEU A 22 24.72 -35.44 -7.43
C LEU A 22 25.76 -36.19 -8.26
N GLU A 23 25.38 -36.72 -9.44
CA GLU A 23 26.30 -37.40 -10.34
C GLU A 23 27.11 -36.39 -11.15
N GLY A 24 28.44 -36.39 -10.97
CA GLY A 24 29.36 -35.51 -11.68
C GLY A 24 29.85 -34.31 -10.87
N GLU A 25 30.35 -33.28 -11.57
CA GLU A 25 30.74 -32.01 -10.93
C GLU A 25 29.49 -31.15 -10.68
N TRP A 26 29.32 -30.68 -9.46
CA TRP A 26 28.20 -29.82 -9.07
C TRP A 26 28.65 -28.73 -8.09
N ASP A 27 27.98 -27.58 -8.16
CA ASP A 27 28.04 -26.54 -7.14
C ASP A 27 26.71 -26.44 -6.40
N TYR A 28 26.78 -26.11 -5.10
CA TYR A 28 25.60 -26.11 -4.24
C TYR A 28 24.50 -25.13 -4.69
N PRO A 29 24.79 -23.88 -5.11
CA PRO A 29 23.78 -22.98 -5.67
C PRO A 29 23.02 -23.57 -6.86
N THR A 30 23.72 -24.09 -7.87
CA THR A 30 23.08 -24.71 -9.04
C THR A 30 22.26 -25.95 -8.67
N PHE A 31 22.76 -26.77 -7.72
CA PHE A 31 22.01 -27.90 -7.19
C PHE A 31 20.67 -27.47 -6.58
N VAL A 32 20.66 -26.41 -5.77
CA VAL A 32 19.42 -25.90 -5.14
C VAL A 32 18.42 -25.41 -6.19
N GLU A 33 18.86 -24.68 -7.22
CA GLU A 33 17.98 -24.25 -8.33
C GLU A 33 17.36 -25.44 -9.07
N HIS A 34 18.14 -26.51 -9.30
CA HIS A 34 17.61 -27.72 -9.94
C HIS A 34 16.60 -28.46 -9.04
N VAL A 35 16.87 -28.57 -7.74
CA VAL A 35 15.90 -29.15 -6.79
C VAL A 35 14.60 -28.35 -6.80
N GLU A 36 14.67 -27.02 -6.78
CA GLU A 36 13.49 -26.15 -6.87
C GLU A 36 12.67 -26.45 -8.14
N ARG A 37 13.29 -26.56 -9.32
CA ARG A 37 12.59 -26.90 -10.57
C ARG A 37 11.90 -28.26 -10.50
N VAL A 38 12.58 -29.28 -9.98
CA VAL A 38 12.01 -30.63 -9.84
C VAL A 38 10.80 -30.63 -8.89
N LEU A 39 10.89 -29.90 -7.77
CA LEU A 39 9.80 -29.76 -6.82
C LEU A 39 8.62 -28.96 -7.40
N ASN A 40 8.89 -27.91 -8.18
CA ASN A 40 7.87 -27.15 -8.89
C ASN A 40 7.14 -28.03 -9.90
N ASP A 41 7.85 -28.85 -10.68
CA ASP A 41 7.23 -29.79 -11.62
C ASP A 41 6.35 -30.84 -10.91
N LEU A 42 6.80 -31.35 -9.76
CA LEU A 42 5.96 -32.20 -8.93
C LEU A 42 4.70 -31.46 -8.48
N GLY A 43 4.84 -30.23 -7.97
CA GLY A 43 3.73 -29.37 -7.57
C GLY A 43 2.71 -29.16 -8.70
N LYS A 44 3.17 -28.86 -9.92
CA LYS A 44 2.33 -28.72 -11.12
C LYS A 44 1.49 -29.98 -11.35
N LYS A 45 2.11 -31.16 -11.27
CA LYS A 45 1.42 -32.45 -11.45
C LYS A 45 0.41 -32.72 -10.33
N LEU A 46 0.81 -32.54 -9.06
CA LEU A 46 -0.08 -32.75 -7.91
C LEU A 46 -1.33 -31.86 -7.99
N CYS A 47 -1.16 -30.58 -8.32
CA CYS A 47 -2.28 -29.66 -8.49
C CYS A 47 -3.21 -30.10 -9.63
N ARG A 48 -2.66 -30.51 -10.79
CA ARG A 48 -3.48 -31.04 -11.90
C ARG A 48 -4.30 -32.25 -11.46
N GLU A 49 -3.65 -33.27 -10.86
CA GLU A 49 -4.35 -34.49 -10.43
C GLU A 49 -5.43 -34.19 -9.39
N ALA A 50 -5.15 -33.30 -8.44
CA ALA A 50 -6.13 -32.89 -7.43
C ALA A 50 -7.34 -32.18 -8.05
N LEU A 51 -7.12 -31.27 -9.00
CA LEU A 51 -8.21 -30.54 -9.68
C LEU A 51 -9.06 -31.47 -10.55
N GLU A 52 -8.44 -32.37 -11.31
CA GLU A 52 -9.19 -33.33 -12.12
C GLU A 52 -9.95 -34.36 -11.27
N ALA A 53 -9.35 -34.81 -10.15
CA ALA A 53 -10.03 -35.67 -9.19
C ALA A 53 -11.21 -34.96 -8.51
N ALA A 54 -11.08 -33.66 -8.20
CA ALA A 54 -12.19 -32.86 -7.68
C ALA A 54 -13.33 -32.70 -8.70
N ASP A 55 -13.00 -32.51 -9.99
CA ASP A 55 -14.01 -32.48 -11.06
C ASP A 55 -14.72 -33.84 -11.24
N ASP A 56 -13.98 -34.95 -11.19
CA ASP A 56 -14.54 -36.30 -11.20
C ASP A 56 -15.42 -36.57 -9.98
N TRP A 57 -14.98 -36.14 -8.79
CA TRP A 57 -15.79 -36.23 -7.59
C TRP A 57 -17.11 -35.43 -7.71
N LEU A 58 -17.07 -34.20 -8.24
CA LEU A 58 -18.28 -33.40 -8.50
C LEU A 58 -19.23 -34.12 -9.47
N LYS A 59 -18.69 -34.73 -10.54
CA LYS A 59 -19.50 -35.53 -11.46
C LYS A 59 -20.13 -36.73 -10.76
N ASP A 60 -19.36 -37.47 -9.97
CA ASP A 60 -19.79 -38.74 -9.37
C ASP A 60 -20.68 -38.53 -8.12
N ASN A 61 -20.79 -37.30 -7.62
CA ASN A 61 -21.64 -36.92 -6.49
C ASN A 61 -22.77 -35.94 -6.90
N PRO A 62 -23.86 -36.42 -7.54
CA PRO A 62 -24.97 -35.56 -8.00
C PRO A 62 -25.61 -34.67 -6.92
N LYS A 63 -25.52 -35.06 -5.64
CA LYS A 63 -26.04 -34.28 -4.51
C LYS A 63 -25.34 -32.92 -4.37
N GLU A 64 -24.05 -32.86 -4.66
CA GLU A 64 -23.20 -31.66 -4.54
C GLU A 64 -23.36 -30.72 -5.73
N ARG A 65 -24.09 -31.15 -6.76
CA ARG A 65 -24.35 -30.41 -7.99
C ARG A 65 -25.82 -30.51 -8.39
N GLU A 66 -26.72 -30.39 -7.42
CA GLU A 66 -28.16 -30.53 -7.65
C GLU A 66 -28.64 -29.56 -8.74
N GLY A 67 -29.42 -30.06 -9.69
CA GLY A 67 -29.89 -29.28 -10.83
C GLY A 67 -28.87 -29.08 -11.95
N TRP A 68 -27.59 -29.43 -11.76
CA TRP A 68 -26.55 -29.28 -12.78
C TRP A 68 -26.30 -30.58 -13.55
N THR A 69 -26.23 -30.46 -14.87
CA THR A 69 -25.86 -31.55 -15.78
C THR A 69 -24.61 -31.25 -16.57
N VAL A 70 -23.77 -32.26 -16.73
CA VAL A 70 -22.58 -32.19 -17.58
C VAL A 70 -23.00 -31.96 -19.03
N VAL A 71 -22.37 -30.98 -19.68
CA VAL A 71 -22.55 -30.65 -21.10
C VAL A 71 -21.37 -31.16 -21.90
N ARG A 72 -20.15 -30.82 -21.46
CA ARG A 72 -18.88 -31.17 -22.12
C ARG A 72 -17.71 -31.06 -21.14
N ARG A 73 -16.52 -31.42 -21.61
CA ARG A 73 -15.24 -31.25 -20.90
C ARG A 73 -14.35 -30.33 -21.73
N ASP A 74 -13.77 -29.33 -21.09
CA ASP A 74 -12.98 -28.28 -21.72
C ASP A 74 -11.59 -28.19 -21.05
N PRO A 75 -10.53 -27.89 -21.82
CA PRO A 75 -9.19 -27.65 -21.27
C PRO A 75 -9.12 -26.30 -20.55
N LYS A 76 -8.23 -26.21 -19.56
CA LYS A 76 -7.88 -24.97 -18.87
C LYS A 76 -6.39 -24.94 -18.52
N SER A 77 -5.80 -23.76 -18.67
CA SER A 77 -4.51 -23.41 -18.07
C SER A 77 -4.70 -22.45 -16.91
N LEU A 78 -3.94 -22.66 -15.84
CA LEU A 78 -3.94 -21.82 -14.64
C LEU A 78 -2.51 -21.63 -14.15
N LEU A 79 -2.07 -20.38 -14.02
CA LEU A 79 -0.80 -20.04 -13.40
C LEU A 79 -0.91 -20.18 -11.89
N THR A 80 -0.08 -21.06 -11.32
CA THR A 80 0.03 -21.34 -9.88
C THR A 80 1.42 -20.92 -9.36
N PRO A 81 1.66 -20.94 -8.03
CA PRO A 81 3.00 -20.74 -7.49
C PRO A 81 4.07 -21.68 -8.06
N PHE A 82 3.69 -22.90 -8.43
CA PHE A 82 4.60 -23.90 -8.99
C PHE A 82 4.82 -23.72 -10.50
N GLY A 83 4.04 -22.86 -11.16
CA GLY A 83 4.04 -22.64 -12.62
C GLY A 83 2.67 -22.88 -13.26
N GLU A 84 2.59 -22.78 -14.59
CA GLU A 84 1.35 -22.97 -15.36
C GLU A 84 0.97 -24.45 -15.41
N ILE A 85 -0.19 -24.78 -14.85
CA ILE A 85 -0.77 -26.12 -14.91
C ILE A 85 -1.81 -26.20 -16.01
N HIS A 86 -1.94 -27.39 -16.61
CA HIS A 86 -2.91 -27.70 -17.65
C HIS A 86 -3.80 -28.85 -17.19
N TYR A 87 -5.10 -28.63 -17.12
CA TYR A 87 -6.07 -29.62 -16.63
C TYR A 87 -7.38 -29.57 -17.41
N GLN A 88 -8.18 -30.62 -17.27
CA GLN A 88 -9.49 -30.76 -17.88
C GLN A 88 -10.61 -30.60 -16.85
N ARG A 89 -11.65 -29.86 -17.21
CA ARG A 89 -12.79 -29.57 -16.32
C ARG A 89 -14.12 -29.68 -17.04
N ARG A 90 -15.20 -29.95 -16.31
CA ARG A 90 -16.54 -30.08 -16.91
C ARG A 90 -17.30 -28.77 -16.92
N TYR A 91 -17.99 -28.54 -18.02
CA TYR A 91 -18.96 -27.46 -18.18
C TYR A 91 -20.35 -28.00 -17.88
N TYR A 92 -21.07 -27.30 -17.00
CA TYR A 92 -22.38 -27.72 -16.52
C TYR A 92 -23.47 -26.75 -16.98
N ARG A 93 -24.68 -27.29 -17.18
CA ARG A 93 -25.92 -26.53 -17.38
C ARG A 93 -26.86 -26.79 -16.22
N ASN A 94 -27.40 -25.74 -15.62
CA ASN A 94 -28.45 -25.84 -14.62
C ASN A 94 -29.81 -26.03 -15.32
N ARG A 95 -30.52 -27.11 -14.98
CA ARG A 95 -31.81 -27.46 -15.58
C ARG A 95 -32.95 -26.54 -15.16
N LYS A 96 -32.87 -25.93 -13.96
CA LYS A 96 -33.91 -25.05 -13.42
C LYS A 96 -33.80 -23.64 -14.01
N THR A 97 -32.59 -23.09 -14.05
CA THR A 97 -32.34 -21.70 -14.47
C THR A 97 -31.91 -21.56 -15.93
N GLY A 98 -31.45 -22.65 -16.57
CA GLY A 98 -30.86 -22.63 -17.91
C GLY A 98 -29.44 -22.04 -17.96
N THR A 99 -28.86 -21.65 -16.81
CA THR A 99 -27.53 -21.05 -16.74
C THR A 99 -26.42 -22.09 -16.89
N TYR A 100 -25.21 -21.63 -17.18
CA TYR A 100 -24.06 -22.49 -17.36
C TYR A 100 -22.89 -22.05 -16.49
N ALA A 101 -22.09 -23.01 -16.01
CA ALA A 101 -20.94 -22.75 -15.16
C ALA A 101 -19.89 -23.86 -15.23
N TYR A 102 -18.66 -23.52 -14.88
CA TYR A 102 -17.64 -24.48 -14.46
C TYR A 102 -17.68 -24.55 -12.93
N LEU A 103 -18.23 -25.63 -12.38
CA LEU A 103 -18.40 -25.76 -10.92
C LEU A 103 -17.06 -25.85 -10.19
N LEU A 104 -16.06 -26.49 -10.81
CA LEU A 104 -14.70 -26.54 -10.28
C LEU A 104 -14.12 -25.12 -10.10
N ASP A 105 -14.23 -24.25 -11.11
CA ASP A 105 -13.74 -22.87 -11.06
C ASP A 105 -14.32 -22.09 -9.88
N GLN A 106 -15.63 -22.22 -9.68
CA GLN A 106 -16.33 -21.57 -8.57
C GLN A 106 -15.82 -22.08 -7.22
N ALA A 107 -15.59 -23.39 -7.10
CA ALA A 107 -15.08 -23.99 -5.87
C ALA A 107 -13.67 -23.51 -5.51
N ILE A 108 -12.82 -23.25 -6.51
CA ILE A 108 -11.43 -22.79 -6.31
C ILE A 108 -11.27 -21.27 -6.41
N GLY A 109 -12.37 -20.51 -6.54
CA GLY A 109 -12.33 -19.05 -6.61
C GLY A 109 -11.75 -18.48 -7.91
N VAL A 110 -11.72 -19.25 -9.00
CA VAL A 110 -11.24 -18.80 -10.31
C VAL A 110 -12.39 -18.18 -11.10
N THR A 111 -12.21 -16.94 -11.54
CA THR A 111 -13.23 -16.23 -12.34
C THR A 111 -13.27 -16.73 -13.78
N PRO A 112 -14.41 -16.56 -14.51
CA PRO A 112 -14.47 -16.85 -15.94
C PRO A 112 -13.33 -16.15 -16.69
N HIS A 113 -12.65 -16.89 -17.58
CA HIS A 113 -11.43 -16.45 -18.29
C HIS A 113 -10.20 -16.18 -17.40
N GLY A 114 -10.30 -16.25 -16.07
CA GLY A 114 -9.17 -16.09 -15.15
C GLY A 114 -8.08 -17.12 -15.40
N ARG A 115 -6.86 -16.67 -15.69
CA ARG A 115 -5.69 -17.54 -15.95
C ARG A 115 -4.68 -17.54 -14.81
N ILE A 116 -4.93 -16.75 -13.76
CA ILE A 116 -4.03 -16.59 -12.63
C ILE A 116 -4.79 -17.01 -11.39
N ASP A 117 -4.19 -17.94 -10.66
CA ASP A 117 -4.71 -18.43 -9.39
C ASP A 117 -4.78 -17.31 -8.33
N PRO A 118 -5.78 -17.31 -7.43
CA PRO A 118 -5.90 -16.31 -6.37
C PRO A 118 -4.64 -16.13 -5.51
N LEU A 119 -3.90 -17.21 -5.18
CA LEU A 119 -2.68 -17.11 -4.40
C LEU A 119 -1.56 -16.41 -5.18
N VAL A 120 -1.46 -16.65 -6.49
CA VAL A 120 -0.52 -15.89 -7.34
C VAL A 120 -0.93 -14.43 -7.40
N LYS A 121 -2.23 -14.10 -7.53
CA LYS A 121 -2.69 -12.71 -7.46
C LYS A 121 -2.26 -12.04 -6.15
N THR A 122 -2.41 -12.72 -5.01
CA THR A 122 -1.95 -12.22 -3.70
C THR A 122 -0.45 -11.95 -3.69
N ARG A 123 0.38 -12.89 -4.14
CA ARG A 123 1.85 -12.71 -4.21
C ARG A 123 2.24 -11.53 -5.09
N LEU A 124 1.56 -11.34 -6.22
CA LEU A 124 1.82 -10.22 -7.12
C LEU A 124 1.49 -8.87 -6.48
N VAL A 125 0.40 -8.79 -5.71
CA VAL A 125 0.01 -7.57 -4.99
C VAL A 125 0.99 -7.27 -3.87
N ASP A 126 1.35 -8.29 -3.08
CA ASP A 126 2.27 -8.18 -1.94
C ASP A 126 3.66 -7.72 -2.41
N GLU A 127 4.24 -8.39 -3.41
CA GLU A 127 5.55 -8.02 -3.94
C GLU A 127 5.54 -6.60 -4.57
N ALA A 128 4.42 -6.18 -5.16
CA ALA A 128 4.29 -4.85 -5.76
C ALA A 128 4.23 -3.70 -4.73
N THR A 129 4.19 -3.98 -3.42
CA THR A 129 4.34 -2.94 -2.39
C THR A 129 5.77 -2.41 -2.34
N ASP A 130 6.74 -3.28 -2.61
CA ASP A 130 8.16 -3.00 -2.36
C ASP A 130 8.97 -2.83 -3.66
N VAL A 131 8.50 -3.43 -4.76
CA VAL A 131 9.21 -3.39 -6.04
C VAL A 131 8.33 -2.96 -7.22
N SER A 132 8.98 -2.62 -8.34
CA SER A 132 8.25 -2.23 -9.56
C SER A 132 7.41 -3.39 -10.10
N TYR A 133 6.30 -3.10 -10.79
CA TYR A 133 5.40 -4.11 -11.35
C TYR A 133 6.11 -5.18 -12.20
N ARG A 134 7.17 -4.79 -12.93
CA ARG A 134 7.97 -5.74 -13.72
C ARG A 134 8.77 -6.69 -12.83
N LYS A 135 9.32 -6.21 -11.72
CA LYS A 135 10.02 -7.05 -10.73
C LYS A 135 9.02 -7.92 -9.98
N ALA A 136 7.87 -7.37 -9.61
CA ALA A 136 6.81 -8.13 -8.96
C ALA A 136 6.29 -9.29 -9.83
N GLY A 137 6.13 -9.05 -11.13
CA GLY A 137 5.75 -10.10 -12.08
C GLY A 137 6.79 -11.21 -12.26
N LYS A 138 8.03 -11.02 -11.81
CA LYS A 138 9.08 -12.05 -11.79
C LYS A 138 9.18 -12.75 -10.43
N GLN A 139 9.11 -11.98 -9.34
CA GLN A 139 9.32 -12.47 -7.98
C GLN A 139 8.04 -13.14 -7.40
N GLY A 140 6.85 -12.69 -7.81
CA GLY A 140 5.57 -13.26 -7.37
C GLY A 140 5.10 -14.50 -8.14
N THR A 141 5.92 -15.02 -9.07
CA THR A 141 5.58 -16.17 -9.94
C THR A 141 6.71 -17.18 -9.97
N SER A 142 6.44 -18.37 -10.52
CA SER A 142 7.49 -19.33 -10.87
C SER A 142 8.48 -18.71 -11.88
N PRO A 143 9.79 -19.04 -11.81
CA PRO A 143 10.80 -18.53 -12.75
C PRO A 143 10.50 -18.79 -14.23
N GLU A 144 9.79 -19.88 -14.52
CA GLU A 144 9.46 -20.31 -15.89
C GLU A 144 8.25 -19.56 -16.46
N ASP A 145 7.35 -19.06 -15.61
CA ASP A 145 6.03 -18.55 -15.99
C ASP A 145 5.77 -17.14 -15.43
N THR A 146 6.67 -16.22 -15.74
CA THR A 146 6.57 -14.82 -15.27
C THR A 146 5.44 -14.05 -15.94
N VAL A 147 4.87 -13.08 -15.22
CA VAL A 147 3.85 -12.19 -15.77
C VAL A 147 4.42 -10.80 -16.09
N SER A 148 3.80 -10.13 -17.07
CA SER A 148 4.17 -8.77 -17.40
C SER A 148 3.81 -7.78 -16.28
N GLY A 149 4.52 -6.65 -16.20
CA GLY A 149 4.13 -5.58 -15.27
C GLY A 149 2.73 -5.01 -15.52
N GLN A 150 2.25 -5.08 -16.78
CA GLN A 150 0.87 -4.72 -17.12
C GLN A 150 -0.14 -5.69 -16.48
N THR A 151 0.18 -6.99 -16.44
CA THR A 151 -0.64 -8.01 -15.77
C THR A 151 -0.72 -7.73 -14.27
N VAL A 152 0.41 -7.42 -13.62
CA VAL A 152 0.45 -7.04 -12.20
C VAL A 152 -0.43 -5.82 -11.93
N MET A 153 -0.31 -4.77 -12.75
CA MET A 153 -1.16 -3.58 -12.63
C MET A 153 -2.66 -3.91 -12.76
N ASN A 154 -3.04 -4.81 -13.68
CA ASN A 154 -4.43 -5.22 -13.86
C ASN A 154 -4.95 -5.99 -12.63
N VAL A 155 -4.14 -6.89 -12.07
CA VAL A 155 -4.48 -7.65 -10.84
C VAL A 155 -4.71 -6.70 -9.66
N ILE A 156 -3.83 -5.72 -9.47
CA ILE A 156 -3.95 -4.71 -8.42
C ILE A 156 -5.25 -3.92 -8.59
N ARG A 157 -5.53 -3.41 -9.80
CA ARG A 157 -6.77 -2.66 -10.08
C ARG A 157 -8.03 -3.48 -9.84
N GLU A 158 -8.06 -4.75 -10.26
CA GLU A 158 -9.17 -5.66 -10.00
C GLU A 158 -9.38 -5.87 -8.49
N THR A 159 -8.29 -5.97 -7.73
CA THR A 159 -8.32 -6.12 -6.26
C THR A 159 -8.92 -4.88 -5.59
N PHE A 160 -8.53 -3.67 -6.02
CA PHE A 160 -9.11 -2.42 -5.51
C PHE A 160 -10.58 -2.23 -5.87
N LEU A 161 -11.03 -2.68 -7.05
CA LEU A 161 -12.44 -2.63 -7.45
C LEU A 161 -13.32 -3.62 -6.68
N THR A 162 -12.75 -4.75 -6.25
CA THR A 162 -13.46 -5.81 -5.52
C THR A 162 -13.41 -5.62 -4.00
N ALA A 163 -12.39 -4.93 -3.50
CA ALA A 163 -12.43 -4.31 -2.19
C ALA A 163 -13.53 -3.24 -2.21
N SER A 164 -14.76 -3.61 -1.85
CA SER A 164 -15.65 -2.61 -1.27
C SER A 164 -14.85 -1.90 -0.18
N PRO A 165 -14.91 -0.56 -0.06
CA PRO A 165 -14.38 0.09 1.12
C PRO A 165 -15.18 -0.49 2.28
N THR A 166 -14.63 -1.53 2.90
CA THR A 166 -15.02 -2.02 4.20
C THR A 166 -14.59 -0.93 5.16
N ILE A 167 -15.25 0.23 5.08
CA ILE A 167 -15.60 0.99 6.25
C ILE A 167 -16.42 -0.04 7.03
N SER A 168 -15.74 -0.78 7.89
CA SER A 168 -16.37 -1.69 8.83
C SER A 168 -17.22 -0.81 9.75
N ARG A 169 -18.41 -0.42 9.28
CA ARG A 169 -19.42 0.31 10.06
C ARG A 169 -19.92 -0.53 11.25
N ASN A 170 -19.51 -1.79 11.32
CA ASN A 170 -19.82 -2.71 12.41
C ASN A 170 -18.74 -2.74 13.51
N GLY A 171 -17.64 -1.98 13.36
CA GLY A 171 -16.69 -1.74 14.43
C GLY A 171 -17.20 -0.68 15.42
N ARG A 172 -16.91 -0.84 16.71
CA ARG A 172 -17.12 0.22 17.70
C ARG A 172 -16.23 1.39 17.31
N ARG A 173 -16.84 2.54 16.99
CA ARG A 173 -16.12 3.81 16.75
C ARG A 173 -15.19 4.12 17.94
N MET A 174 -13.96 4.51 17.62
CA MET A 174 -12.95 4.88 18.60
C MET A 174 -13.34 6.19 19.29
N GLN A 175 -13.01 6.29 20.57
CA GLN A 175 -13.27 7.48 21.38
C GLN A 175 -11.93 8.15 21.65
N THR A 176 -11.78 9.42 21.26
CA THR A 176 -10.57 10.19 21.57
C THR A 176 -10.93 11.66 21.78
N ARG A 177 -10.28 12.29 22.75
CA ARG A 177 -10.41 13.74 22.99
C ARG A 177 -9.64 14.56 21.95
N TYR A 178 -8.52 14.04 21.48
CA TYR A 178 -7.63 14.73 20.55
C TYR A 178 -7.36 13.84 19.33
N LEU A 179 -7.57 14.41 18.15
CA LEU A 179 -7.25 13.76 16.89
C LEU A 179 -6.13 14.55 16.19
N HIS A 180 -5.12 13.82 15.73
CA HIS A 180 -3.99 14.37 15.00
C HIS A 180 -4.10 13.97 13.54
N VAL A 181 -4.01 14.95 12.65
CA VAL A 181 -4.10 14.79 11.20
C VAL A 181 -2.83 15.35 10.60
N GLN A 182 -1.98 14.53 10.01
CA GLN A 182 -0.74 14.99 9.37
C GLN A 182 -0.88 14.94 7.86
N ALA A 183 -0.50 16.03 7.21
CA ALA A 183 -0.61 16.22 5.77
C ALA A 183 0.75 16.59 5.18
N ASP A 184 1.10 15.92 4.09
CA ASP A 184 2.33 16.16 3.32
C ASP A 184 2.07 15.84 1.83
N GLU A 185 3.05 16.12 0.99
CA GLU A 185 2.96 16.02 -0.46
C GLU A 185 4.26 15.56 -1.12
N ASP A 186 4.12 14.91 -2.27
CA ASP A 186 5.26 14.57 -3.11
C ASP A 186 4.95 14.83 -4.60
N HIS A 187 6.01 15.09 -5.36
CA HIS A 187 5.92 15.36 -6.80
C HIS A 187 6.28 14.11 -7.60
N ILE A 188 5.26 13.47 -8.16
CA ILE A 188 5.42 12.26 -8.97
C ILE A 188 5.47 12.61 -10.45
N LYS A 189 6.52 12.15 -11.15
CA LYS A 189 6.61 12.28 -12.62
C LYS A 189 5.60 11.36 -13.29
N LYS A 190 4.75 11.93 -14.15
CA LYS A 190 3.77 11.15 -14.91
C LYS A 190 4.37 10.56 -16.19
N GLN A 191 3.76 9.46 -16.67
CA GLN A 191 4.19 8.78 -17.89
C GLN A 191 3.88 9.59 -19.17
N ASP A 192 2.81 10.39 -19.15
CA ASP A 192 2.38 11.28 -20.24
C ASP A 192 3.09 12.64 -20.23
N GLY A 193 4.03 12.83 -19.31
CA GLY A 193 4.75 14.08 -19.11
C GLY A 193 4.14 14.97 -18.01
N GLY A 194 5.00 15.81 -17.43
CA GLY A 194 4.65 16.69 -16.31
C GLY A 194 4.75 16.03 -14.94
N LEU A 195 4.40 16.82 -13.92
CA LEU A 195 4.41 16.41 -12.52
C LEU A 195 2.97 16.32 -12.01
N ALA A 196 2.67 15.30 -11.21
CA ALA A 196 1.48 15.23 -10.39
C ALA A 196 1.89 15.49 -8.94
N LEU A 197 1.08 16.28 -8.24
CA LEU A 197 1.21 16.43 -6.80
C LEU A 197 0.40 15.31 -6.13
N ALA A 198 1.08 14.32 -5.59
CA ALA A 198 0.48 13.32 -4.72
C ALA A 198 0.37 13.88 -3.32
N LYS A 199 -0.80 13.68 -2.71
CA LYS A 199 -1.11 14.16 -1.36
C LYS A 199 -1.25 12.96 -0.44
N LEU A 200 -0.69 13.09 0.76
CA LEU A 200 -0.79 12.11 1.81
C LEU A 200 -1.35 12.81 3.04
N VAL A 201 -2.47 12.30 3.54
CA VAL A 201 -3.04 12.69 4.83
C VAL A 201 -3.18 11.43 5.67
N TYR A 202 -2.74 11.48 6.93
CA TYR A 202 -3.06 10.41 7.87
C TYR A 202 -3.61 10.93 9.17
N THR A 203 -4.52 10.17 9.76
CA THR A 203 -5.15 10.46 11.05
C THR A 203 -4.65 9.49 12.11
N THR A 204 -4.56 9.94 13.35
CA THR A 204 -4.13 9.14 14.51
C THR A 204 -4.65 9.78 15.80
N ASP A 205 -4.95 8.98 16.82
CA ASP A 205 -5.27 9.45 18.17
C ASP A 205 -4.03 9.61 19.06
N GLY A 206 -2.84 9.59 18.46
CA GLY A 206 -1.57 9.88 19.13
C GLY A 206 -0.68 8.65 19.33
N TYR A 207 0.26 8.73 20.27
CA TYR A 207 1.19 7.64 20.53
C TYR A 207 0.57 6.52 21.37
N GLY A 208 1.03 5.29 21.12
CA GLY A 208 0.81 4.11 21.95
C GLY A 208 1.03 4.33 23.45
N ARG A 209 0.20 3.69 24.28
CA ARG A 209 0.42 3.61 25.74
C ARG A 209 1.64 2.75 26.09
N ASP A 210 2.09 1.91 25.17
CA ASP A 210 3.27 1.08 25.33
C ASP A 210 4.52 1.90 24.97
N TRP A 211 5.15 2.44 26.00
CA TRP A 211 6.46 3.08 25.93
C TRP A 211 7.56 2.02 25.80
N GLY A 212 7.53 1.25 24.72
CA GLY A 212 8.68 0.45 24.28
C GLY A 212 9.82 1.35 23.75
N GLU A 213 10.90 0.74 23.24
CA GLU A 213 12.04 1.47 22.68
C GLU A 213 11.69 2.35 21.46
N ARG A 214 10.55 2.10 20.79
CA ARG A 214 10.04 2.90 19.67
C ARG A 214 8.63 3.41 19.96
N ARG A 215 8.45 4.72 19.76
CA ARG A 215 7.14 5.36 19.75
C ARG A 215 6.40 4.96 18.48
N VAL A 216 5.24 4.31 18.63
CA VAL A 216 4.35 3.91 17.53
C VAL A 216 3.06 4.73 17.65
N LEU A 217 2.52 5.17 16.51
CA LEU A 217 1.23 5.85 16.45
C LEU A 217 0.09 4.82 16.55
N ASN A 218 -0.95 5.15 17.29
CA ASN A 218 -2.16 4.35 17.39
C ASN A 218 -3.15 4.71 16.28
N ASN A 219 -3.96 3.72 15.88
CA ASN A 219 -5.12 3.91 15.02
C ASN A 219 -4.82 4.78 13.78
N VAL A 220 -3.74 4.45 13.07
CA VAL A 220 -3.32 5.23 11.91
C VAL A 220 -4.14 4.88 10.69
N HIS A 221 -4.79 5.87 10.11
CA HIS A 221 -5.52 5.72 8.86
C HIS A 221 -4.99 6.66 7.80
N TYR A 222 -4.67 6.11 6.62
CA TYR A 222 -4.08 6.86 5.51
C TYR A 222 -5.12 7.17 4.44
N THR A 223 -5.09 8.40 3.95
CA THR A 223 -5.78 8.88 2.75
C THR A 223 -4.70 9.42 1.81
N ALA A 224 -4.53 8.80 0.64
CA ALA A 224 -3.44 9.12 -0.26
C ALA A 224 -3.87 9.05 -1.72
N GLY A 225 -3.44 10.03 -2.53
CA GLY A 225 -3.82 10.05 -3.92
C GLY A 225 -3.43 11.32 -4.68
N VAL A 226 -3.80 11.35 -5.95
CA VAL A 226 -3.65 12.52 -6.82
C VAL A 226 -5.02 13.15 -7.01
N TYR A 227 -5.22 14.31 -6.40
CA TYR A 227 -6.50 15.01 -6.37
C TYR A 227 -6.45 16.23 -7.27
N ARG A 228 -7.37 16.30 -8.24
CA ARG A 228 -7.57 17.52 -9.06
C ARG A 228 -8.31 18.60 -8.28
N ASP A 229 -9.25 18.17 -7.45
CA ASP A 229 -10.06 18.99 -6.58
C ASP A 229 -9.75 18.59 -5.13
N ASN A 230 -9.41 19.58 -4.31
CA ASN A 230 -9.07 19.35 -2.92
C ASN A 230 -10.29 19.02 -2.07
N GLU A 231 -11.49 19.49 -2.45
CA GLU A 231 -12.71 19.18 -1.70
C GLU A 231 -12.99 17.68 -1.66
N VAL A 232 -12.67 16.95 -2.74
CA VAL A 232 -12.76 15.48 -2.78
C VAL A 232 -11.84 14.83 -1.75
N LEU A 233 -10.59 15.32 -1.62
CA LEU A 233 -9.68 14.85 -0.57
C LEU A 233 -10.22 15.18 0.82
N TYR A 234 -10.72 16.40 1.02
CA TYR A 234 -11.23 16.83 2.32
C TYR A 234 -12.42 15.99 2.77
N GLN A 235 -13.34 15.71 1.86
CA GLN A 235 -14.47 14.82 2.09
C GLN A 235 -14.00 13.41 2.43
N GLU A 236 -13.05 12.84 1.68
CA GLU A 236 -12.53 11.49 1.95
C GLU A 236 -11.85 11.39 3.33
N VAL A 237 -11.08 12.42 3.72
CA VAL A 237 -10.49 12.51 5.06
C VAL A 237 -11.58 12.60 6.13
N TYR A 238 -12.61 13.42 5.94
CA TYR A 238 -13.71 13.55 6.88
C TYR A 238 -14.51 12.24 7.02
N GLU A 239 -14.85 11.59 5.90
CA GLU A 239 -15.53 10.29 5.88
C GLU A 239 -14.69 9.20 6.57
N ASN A 240 -13.36 9.24 6.42
CA ASN A 240 -12.46 8.36 7.16
C ASN A 240 -12.53 8.61 8.67
N ILE A 241 -12.53 9.88 9.11
CA ILE A 241 -12.66 10.23 10.53
C ILE A 241 -14.02 9.77 11.06
N GLU A 242 -15.12 10.08 10.38
CA GLU A 242 -16.48 9.69 10.78
C GLU A 242 -16.70 8.16 10.77
N GLY A 243 -15.99 7.46 9.88
CA GLY A 243 -16.01 6.01 9.79
C GLY A 243 -15.31 5.33 10.98
N ASN A 244 -14.24 5.93 11.50
CA ASN A 244 -13.36 5.31 12.50
C ASN A 244 -13.55 5.85 13.93
N TYR A 245 -13.99 7.10 14.09
CA TYR A 245 -14.09 7.79 15.37
C TYR A 245 -15.51 8.24 15.68
N ASP A 246 -15.81 8.36 16.99
CA ASP A 246 -16.99 9.07 17.45
C ASP A 246 -16.71 10.56 17.48
N ILE A 247 -17.31 11.29 16.54
CA ILE A 247 -17.09 12.72 16.35
C ILE A 247 -17.43 13.52 17.62
N ASP A 248 -18.47 13.11 18.35
CA ASP A 248 -18.92 13.79 19.57
C ASP A 248 -17.89 13.68 20.71
N SER A 249 -16.97 12.71 20.63
CA SER A 249 -15.90 12.52 21.61
C SER A 249 -14.69 13.43 21.37
N ILE A 250 -14.55 13.96 20.16
CA ILE A 250 -13.39 14.75 19.72
C ILE A 250 -13.56 16.20 20.18
N GLU A 251 -12.75 16.60 21.14
CA GLU A 251 -12.69 17.99 21.61
C GLU A 251 -11.87 18.87 20.66
N LYS A 252 -10.83 18.30 20.04
CA LYS A 252 -9.94 19.05 19.15
C LYS A 252 -9.32 18.19 18.07
N ILE A 253 -9.27 18.77 16.88
CA ILE A 253 -8.52 18.24 15.74
C ILE A 253 -7.31 19.15 15.51
N TYR A 254 -6.15 18.54 15.34
CA TYR A 254 -4.91 19.24 14.98
C TYR A 254 -4.49 18.81 13.59
N VAL A 255 -4.28 19.77 12.69
CA VAL A 255 -3.73 19.51 11.35
C VAL A 255 -2.29 19.98 11.28
N TYR A 256 -1.37 19.06 10.98
CA TYR A 256 0.05 19.31 10.81
C TYR A 256 0.41 19.34 9.33
N GLY A 257 1.27 20.27 8.93
CA GLY A 257 1.85 20.26 7.60
C GLY A 257 2.74 21.46 7.33
N ASP A 258 3.14 21.62 6.08
CA ASP A 258 4.09 22.66 5.66
C ASP A 258 3.46 24.05 5.48
N GLY A 259 2.13 24.16 5.53
CA GLY A 259 1.39 25.41 5.31
C GLY A 259 1.01 25.66 3.85
N ALA A 260 1.11 24.66 2.98
CA ALA A 260 0.57 24.71 1.63
C ALA A 260 -0.93 25.08 1.65
N PRO A 261 -1.42 25.84 0.65
CA PRO A 261 -2.81 26.29 0.63
C PRO A 261 -3.83 25.17 0.79
N TRP A 262 -3.57 23.99 0.23
CA TRP A 262 -4.47 22.85 0.35
C TRP A 262 -4.48 22.23 1.75
N ILE A 263 -3.38 22.29 2.50
CA ILE A 263 -3.33 21.81 3.89
C ILE A 263 -4.04 22.81 4.81
N ARG A 264 -3.86 24.12 4.55
CA ARG A 264 -4.62 25.17 5.24
C ARG A 264 -6.12 25.00 5.00
N GLY A 265 -6.52 24.72 3.76
CA GLY A 265 -7.92 24.43 3.41
C GLY A 265 -8.44 23.16 4.10
N LEU A 266 -7.63 22.11 4.26
CA LEU A 266 -8.01 20.92 5.03
C LEU A 266 -8.27 21.27 6.50
N ALA A 267 -7.40 22.08 7.12
CA ALA A 267 -7.58 22.51 8.51
C ALA A 267 -8.87 23.33 8.68
N GLU A 268 -9.15 24.24 7.75
CA GLU A 268 -10.39 25.02 7.75
C GLU A 268 -11.63 24.13 7.57
N TYR A 269 -11.59 23.20 6.61
CA TYR A 269 -12.68 22.27 6.33
C TYR A 269 -13.03 21.40 7.55
N LEU A 270 -12.02 20.95 8.28
CA LEU A 270 -12.19 20.13 9.50
C LEU A 270 -12.49 20.96 10.75
N GLY A 271 -12.47 22.30 10.69
CA GLY A 271 -12.54 23.15 11.88
C GLY A 271 -11.37 22.93 12.85
N ALA A 272 -10.22 22.50 12.32
CA ALA A 272 -9.06 22.08 13.08
C ALA A 272 -8.11 23.23 13.40
N VAL A 273 -7.31 23.07 14.46
CA VAL A 273 -6.17 23.95 14.73
C VAL A 273 -5.00 23.52 13.85
N PHE A 274 -4.55 24.45 13.00
CA PHE A 274 -3.38 24.24 12.18
C PHE A 274 -2.09 24.41 13.00
N LEU A 275 -1.19 23.45 12.91
CA LEU A 275 0.13 23.45 13.51
C LEU A 275 1.19 23.34 12.41
N LEU A 276 2.06 24.34 12.31
CA LEU A 276 3.14 24.31 11.32
C LEU A 276 4.17 23.24 11.70
N ASP A 277 4.50 22.33 10.79
CA ASP A 277 5.41 21.23 11.06
C ASP A 277 6.82 21.75 11.42
N LYS A 278 7.35 21.27 12.56
CA LYS A 278 8.67 21.62 13.07
C LYS A 278 9.81 21.21 12.15
N TYR A 279 9.67 20.10 11.42
CA TYR A 279 10.63 19.68 10.41
C TYR A 279 10.73 20.72 9.28
N HIS A 280 9.61 21.19 8.73
CA HIS A 280 9.63 22.18 7.66
C HIS A 280 10.15 23.55 8.11
N ILE A 281 9.83 23.97 9.35
CA ILE A 281 10.44 25.15 9.98
C ILE A 281 11.97 25.01 10.02
N ASN A 282 12.46 23.90 10.56
CA ASN A 282 13.90 23.65 10.71
C ASN A 282 14.61 23.55 9.36
N LYS A 283 14.01 22.85 8.39
CA LYS A 283 14.51 22.72 7.01
C LYS A 283 14.64 24.10 6.37
N CYS A 284 13.56 24.89 6.40
CA CYS A 284 13.53 26.24 5.85
C CYS A 284 14.63 27.13 6.44
N ILE A 285 14.78 27.14 7.77
CA ILE A 285 15.82 27.93 8.45
C ILE A 285 17.23 27.44 8.10
N THR A 286 17.43 26.13 8.08
CA THR A 286 18.73 25.51 7.83
C THR A 286 19.23 25.79 6.42
N GLU A 287 18.37 25.60 5.41
CA GLU A 287 18.69 25.85 4.01
C GLU A 287 18.90 27.33 3.73
N SER A 288 18.10 28.20 4.38
CA SER A 288 18.11 29.64 4.08
C SER A 288 19.25 30.39 4.74
N LEU A 289 19.71 29.96 5.92
CA LEU A 289 20.79 30.59 6.68
C LEU A 289 22.05 29.71 6.73
N GLY A 290 22.22 28.77 5.80
CA GLY A 290 23.41 27.90 5.73
C GLY A 290 24.74 28.66 5.67
N PHE A 291 24.74 29.86 5.08
CA PHE A 291 25.91 30.74 4.98
C PHE A 291 26.24 31.51 6.28
N CYS A 292 25.34 31.52 7.28
CA CYS A 292 25.55 32.24 8.53
C CYS A 292 25.08 31.40 9.75
N PRO A 293 25.90 30.46 10.23
CA PRO A 293 25.53 29.51 11.29
C PRO A 293 25.11 30.17 12.61
N GLU A 294 25.72 31.30 12.97
CA GLU A 294 25.39 32.03 14.21
C GLU A 294 23.96 32.58 14.18
N LEU A 295 23.59 33.28 13.08
CA LEU A 295 22.24 33.80 12.90
C LEU A 295 21.22 32.67 12.72
N ARG A 296 21.61 31.54 12.13
CA ARG A 296 20.76 30.34 12.06
C ARG A 296 20.39 29.83 13.46
N SER A 297 21.38 29.68 14.35
CA SER A 297 21.16 29.24 15.72
C SER A 297 20.27 30.21 16.49
N ALA A 298 20.55 31.52 16.38
CA ALA A 298 19.71 32.55 16.99
C ALA A 298 18.28 32.54 16.46
N LEU A 299 18.09 32.30 15.15
CA LEU A 299 16.76 32.22 14.54
C LEU A 299 15.97 31.01 15.05
N LEU A 300 16.60 29.83 15.14
CA LEU A 300 15.98 28.63 15.71
C LEU A 300 15.53 28.87 17.16
N GLN A 301 16.37 29.53 17.96
CA GLN A 301 16.02 29.89 19.34
C GLN A 301 14.85 30.88 19.40
N ALA A 302 14.85 31.91 18.55
CA ALA A 302 13.77 32.90 18.51
C ALA A 302 12.42 32.27 18.09
N VAL A 303 12.43 31.32 17.14
CA VAL A 303 11.22 30.57 16.77
C VAL A 303 10.75 29.68 17.91
N LYS A 304 11.66 28.94 18.57
CA LYS A 304 11.33 28.12 19.74
C LYS A 304 10.77 28.93 20.91
N ALA A 305 11.21 30.17 21.07
CA ALA A 305 10.72 31.11 22.08
C ALA A 305 9.43 31.83 21.66
N PHE A 306 8.91 31.58 20.45
CA PHE A 306 7.75 32.25 19.88
C PHE A 306 7.90 33.79 19.82
N ASP A 307 9.12 34.30 19.60
CA ASP A 307 9.39 35.74 19.53
C ASP A 307 9.43 36.24 18.07
N LEU A 308 8.27 36.69 17.58
CA LEU A 308 8.13 37.23 16.22
C LEU A 308 9.02 38.46 15.96
N LYS A 309 9.24 39.30 16.99
CA LYS A 309 10.05 40.51 16.85
C LYS A 309 11.52 40.13 16.65
N ALA A 310 12.03 39.19 17.47
CA ALA A 310 13.37 38.65 17.31
C ALA A 310 13.54 37.95 15.95
N VAL A 311 12.60 37.10 15.54
CA VAL A 311 12.61 36.45 14.22
C VAL A 311 12.72 37.47 13.08
N LYS A 312 11.87 38.50 13.08
CA LYS A 312 11.90 39.57 12.05
C LYS A 312 13.23 40.34 12.05
N SER A 313 13.80 40.58 13.23
CA SER A 313 15.08 41.28 13.39
C SER A 313 16.26 40.46 12.86
N ILE A 314 16.36 39.19 13.26
CA ILE A 314 17.42 38.27 12.86
C ILE A 314 17.42 38.06 11.35
N LEU A 315 16.26 37.82 10.74
CA LEU A 315 16.13 37.71 9.29
C LEU A 315 16.52 39.00 8.55
N GLY A 316 16.28 40.17 9.16
CA GLY A 316 16.75 41.46 8.66
C GLY A 316 18.28 41.56 8.66
N LYS A 317 18.94 41.09 9.73
CA LYS A 317 20.40 41.01 9.81
C LYS A 317 20.96 40.00 8.80
N ALA A 318 20.37 38.81 8.71
CA ALA A 318 20.78 37.77 7.76
C ALA A 318 20.71 38.25 6.31
N ARG A 319 19.66 39.00 5.94
CA ARG A 319 19.54 39.59 4.59
C ARG A 319 20.65 40.61 4.29
N LYS A 320 21.11 41.38 5.29
CA LYS A 320 22.23 42.32 5.14
C LYS A 320 23.58 41.60 5.07
N ALA A 321 23.72 40.47 5.76
CA ALA A 321 24.94 39.67 5.77
C ALA A 321 25.11 38.80 4.49
N ALA A 322 24.02 38.54 3.77
CA ALA A 322 24.04 37.80 2.51
C ALA A 322 24.88 38.52 1.44
N MET A 323 25.88 37.82 0.89
CA MET A 323 26.82 38.38 -0.09
C MET A 323 26.31 38.21 -1.53
N THR A 324 25.47 37.20 -1.76
CA THR A 324 24.92 36.88 -3.09
C THR A 324 23.42 37.18 -3.18
N GLU A 325 22.92 37.42 -4.39
CA GLU A 325 21.48 37.58 -4.62
C GLU A 325 20.69 36.30 -4.30
N SER A 326 21.27 35.13 -4.56
CA SER A 326 20.66 33.84 -4.18
C SER A 326 20.45 33.71 -2.67
N GLU A 327 21.44 34.08 -1.85
CA GLU A 327 21.30 34.12 -0.38
C GLU A 327 20.23 35.12 0.06
N LYS A 328 20.22 36.33 -0.51
CA LYS A 328 19.19 37.34 -0.20
C LYS A 328 17.79 36.86 -0.54
N GLN A 329 17.63 36.13 -1.65
CA GLN A 329 16.37 35.52 -2.07
C GLN A 329 15.94 34.42 -1.10
N ARG A 330 16.83 33.50 -0.73
CA ARG A 330 16.54 32.45 0.26
C ARG A 330 16.09 33.03 1.61
N VAL A 331 16.81 34.04 2.13
CA VAL A 331 16.41 34.71 3.38
C VAL A 331 15.04 35.40 3.25
N ALA A 332 14.73 36.00 2.09
CA ALA A 332 13.43 36.61 1.85
C ALA A 332 12.29 35.58 1.79
N GLN A 333 12.53 34.44 1.15
CA GLN A 333 11.57 33.33 1.10
C GLN A 333 11.32 32.76 2.50
N CYS A 334 12.38 32.51 3.28
CA CYS A 334 12.27 32.08 4.68
C CYS A 334 11.48 33.07 5.52
N ARG A 335 11.77 34.37 5.38
CA ARG A 335 11.02 35.43 6.06
C ARG A 335 9.54 35.41 5.70
N ARG A 336 9.21 35.29 4.41
CA ARG A 336 7.82 35.22 3.96
C ARG A 336 7.14 34.01 4.56
N TYR A 337 7.75 32.83 4.46
CA TYR A 337 7.24 31.55 4.95
C TYR A 337 6.95 31.55 6.45
N LEU A 338 7.91 31.96 7.28
CA LEU A 338 7.75 31.97 8.74
C LEU A 338 6.72 33.00 9.19
N ILE A 339 6.68 34.17 8.56
CA ILE A 339 5.72 35.23 8.93
C ILE A 339 4.31 34.87 8.47
N SER A 340 4.13 34.33 7.26
CA SER A 340 2.81 33.95 6.75
C SER A 340 2.21 32.78 7.50
N ASN A 341 3.05 31.93 8.11
CA ASN A 341 2.60 30.80 8.91
C ASN A 341 2.81 30.99 10.41
N TRP A 342 2.94 32.24 10.87
CA TRP A 342 3.25 32.51 12.27
C TRP A 342 2.11 32.08 13.21
N ASP A 343 0.87 32.12 12.75
CA ASP A 343 -0.31 31.60 13.44
C ASP A 343 -0.17 30.08 13.72
N GLY A 344 0.29 29.30 12.74
CA GLY A 344 0.55 27.86 12.94
C GLY A 344 1.78 27.60 13.82
N ILE A 345 2.73 28.54 13.89
CA ILE A 345 3.86 28.47 14.82
C ILE A 345 3.39 28.77 16.24
N ILE A 346 2.68 29.89 16.47
CA ILE A 346 2.24 30.30 17.81
C ILE A 346 1.21 29.33 18.40
N ALA A 347 0.41 28.65 17.56
CA ALA A 347 -0.50 27.60 18.00
C ALA A 347 0.21 26.47 18.77
N TRP A 348 1.50 26.19 18.52
CA TRP A 348 2.27 25.26 19.37
C TRP A 348 2.47 25.73 20.80
N LYS A 349 2.34 27.03 21.08
CA LYS A 349 2.41 27.59 22.44
C LYS A 349 1.04 27.58 23.11
N GLU A 350 0.00 27.89 22.34
CA GLU A 350 -1.36 28.12 22.83
C GLU A 350 -2.15 26.81 22.95
N GLU A 351 -1.87 25.85 22.07
CA GLU A 351 -2.74 24.71 21.81
C GLU A 351 -2.03 23.36 21.88
N ALA A 352 -0.69 23.34 21.94
CA ALA A 352 -0.01 22.08 22.12
C ALA A 352 -0.35 21.52 23.50
N PRO A 353 -0.89 20.29 23.60
CA PRO A 353 -0.94 19.62 24.88
C PRO A 353 0.49 19.60 25.44
N THR A 354 0.67 20.09 26.66
CA THR A 354 1.90 19.82 27.42
C THR A 354 2.07 18.31 27.44
N SER A 355 3.01 17.85 26.61
CA SER A 355 3.38 16.45 26.45
C SER A 355 3.81 15.82 27.75
#